data_AF-A0A497S2D6-F1
#
_entry.id   AF-A0A497S2D6-F1
#
_cell.length_a   1.000
_cell.length_b   1.000
_cell.length_c   1.000
_cell.angle_alpha   90.00
_cell.angle_beta   90.00
_cell.angle_gamma   90.00
#
_symmetry.space_group_name_H-M   'P 1'
#
loop_
_entity.id
_entity.type
_entity.pdbx_description
1 polymer ?
#
loop_
_entity_poly.entity_id
_entity_poly.type
_entity_poly.pdbx_seq_one_letter_code
_entity_poly.pdbx_strand_id
1 'polypeptide(L)'
;MNREGQSTLEMIVTLGLLFIVFTIALIAAYRKTVESNELKMDLDARRICQSLAYNIDTVAQQGSNYYRHIRIPRYLIGMHEYNLSVYGNYVEIMWRGTHGYRAYGLQVITNNTRVYCSNNNHTIIEKGLDKRLQIFNDNGTILITCERPDLRVIRETFKPRVIGHGNFNISIDVINIGINDSASFSVTFNNSIIGNYSARIDSLEAGESKTATVHVAGVSPGNYTISIVVDSLNEIYESIEEDNHYNATIEVI
;
A
#
# COMPACT_ATOMS: atom_id res chain seq x y z
N MET A 1 -81.21 14.92 -26.20
CA MET A 1 -80.36 13.73 -26.02
C MET A 1 -78.96 14.07 -26.47
N ASN A 2 -78.01 14.23 -25.54
CA ASN A 2 -76.55 14.17 -25.77
C ASN A 2 -75.78 14.27 -24.43
N ARG A 3 -76.23 13.54 -23.39
CA ARG A 3 -75.55 13.52 -22.07
C ARG A 3 -74.54 12.39 -21.92
N GLU A 4 -74.54 11.39 -22.82
CA GLU A 4 -73.64 10.23 -22.72
C GLU A 4 -72.20 10.52 -23.19
N GLY A 5 -71.99 11.53 -24.05
CA GLY A 5 -70.65 11.96 -24.49
C GLY A 5 -69.91 12.88 -23.52
N GLN A 6 -70.61 13.51 -22.56
CA GLN A 6 -70.00 14.47 -21.64
C GLN A 6 -69.33 13.76 -20.45
N SER A 7 -69.96 12.72 -19.91
CA SER A 7 -69.41 11.93 -18.80
C SER A 7 -68.13 11.17 -19.18
N THR A 8 -68.01 10.75 -20.45
CA THR A 8 -66.81 10.06 -20.95
C THR A 8 -65.64 11.02 -21.15
N LEU A 9 -65.90 12.25 -21.61
CA LEU A 9 -64.88 13.30 -21.73
C LEU A 9 -64.31 13.69 -20.35
N GLU A 10 -65.18 13.91 -19.36
CA GLU A 10 -64.77 14.27 -18.00
C GLU A 10 -63.93 13.16 -17.34
N MET A 11 -64.29 11.89 -17.56
CA MET A 11 -63.52 10.75 -17.07
C MET A 11 -62.14 10.64 -17.73
N ILE A 12 -62.05 10.84 -19.05
CA ILE A 12 -60.77 10.82 -19.79
C ILE A 12 -59.86 11.95 -19.32
N VAL A 13 -60.39 13.17 -19.17
CA VAL A 13 -59.60 14.33 -18.68
C VAL A 13 -59.10 14.09 -17.26
N THR A 14 -59.94 13.55 -16.38
CA THR A 14 -59.58 13.25 -14.99
C THR A 14 -58.49 12.18 -14.91
N LEU A 15 -58.62 11.09 -15.68
CA LEU A 15 -57.59 10.05 -15.76
C LEU A 15 -56.29 10.58 -16.36
N GLY A 16 -56.36 11.42 -17.40
CA GLY A 16 -55.20 12.05 -18.02
C GLY A 16 -54.42 12.93 -17.02
N LEU A 17 -55.13 13.77 -16.26
CA LEU A 17 -54.52 14.58 -15.20
C LEU A 17 -53.89 13.72 -14.11
N LEU A 18 -54.56 12.63 -13.70
CA LEU A 18 -54.03 11.69 -12.73
C LEU A 18 -52.72 11.05 -13.22
N PHE A 19 -52.65 10.60 -14.48
CA PHE A 19 -51.42 10.06 -15.06
C PHE A 19 -50.30 11.08 -15.16
N ILE A 20 -50.61 12.35 -15.44
CA ILE A 20 -49.61 13.43 -15.46
C ILE A 20 -49.03 13.64 -14.06
N VAL A 21 -49.88 13.71 -13.02
CA VAL A 21 -49.43 13.87 -11.63
C VAL A 21 -48.56 12.69 -11.20
N PHE A 22 -48.97 11.46 -11.50
CA PHE A 22 -48.18 10.27 -11.19
C PHE A 22 -46.85 10.26 -11.95
N THR A 23 -46.83 10.64 -13.23
CA THR A 23 -45.59 10.73 -14.01
C THR A 23 -44.63 11.75 -13.40
N ILE A 24 -45.11 12.93 -13.02
CA ILE A 24 -44.28 13.96 -12.37
C ILE A 24 -43.73 13.45 -11.04
N ALA A 25 -44.57 12.80 -10.23
CA ALA A 25 -44.15 12.23 -8.95
C ALA A 25 -43.07 11.15 -9.12
N LEU A 26 -43.22 10.27 -10.11
CA LEU A 26 -42.22 9.25 -10.45
C LEU A 26 -40.89 9.87 -10.89
N ILE A 27 -40.92 10.90 -11.74
CA ILE A 27 -39.71 11.62 -12.17
C ILE A 27 -39.03 12.29 -10.96
N ALA A 28 -39.80 12.93 -10.07
CA ALA A 28 -39.27 13.57 -8.87
C ALA A 28 -38.64 12.55 -7.90
N ALA A 29 -39.32 11.42 -7.67
CA ALA A 29 -38.83 10.33 -6.82
C ALA A 29 -37.53 9.72 -7.39
N TYR A 30 -37.48 9.52 -8.71
CA TYR A 30 -36.28 9.05 -9.39
C TYR A 30 -35.11 10.02 -9.21
N ARG A 31 -35.32 11.32 -9.45
CA ARG A 31 -34.29 12.35 -9.25
C ARG A 31 -33.77 12.40 -7.82
N LYS A 32 -34.67 12.33 -6.83
CA LYS A 32 -34.27 12.32 -5.41
C LYS A 32 -33.51 11.06 -5.02
N THR A 33 -33.82 9.92 -5.63
CA THR A 33 -33.07 8.68 -5.42
C THR A 33 -31.66 8.79 -5.97
N VAL A 34 -31.48 9.38 -7.15
CA VAL A 34 -30.16 9.64 -7.75
C VAL A 34 -29.35 10.60 -6.87
N GLU A 35 -29.91 11.75 -6.48
CA GLU A 35 -29.24 12.73 -5.60
C GLU A 35 -28.82 12.10 -4.26
N SER A 36 -29.70 11.30 -3.66
CA SER A 36 -29.39 10.56 -2.42
C SER A 36 -28.23 9.58 -2.61
N ASN A 37 -28.16 8.88 -3.75
CA ASN A 37 -27.09 7.94 -4.03
C ASN A 37 -25.75 8.65 -4.25
N GLU A 38 -25.74 9.76 -5.00
CA GLU A 38 -24.53 10.57 -5.19
C GLU A 38 -24.01 11.13 -3.85
N LEU A 39 -24.89 11.60 -2.97
CA LEU A 39 -24.50 12.07 -1.64
C LEU A 39 -23.91 10.94 -0.77
N LYS A 40 -24.51 9.74 -0.79
CA LYS A 40 -23.98 8.58 -0.08
C LYS A 40 -22.59 8.19 -0.58
N MET A 41 -22.37 8.26 -1.89
CA MET A 41 -21.05 8.00 -2.49
C MET A 41 -20.02 9.04 -2.06
N ASP A 42 -20.36 10.33 -2.05
CA ASP A 42 -19.46 11.39 -1.57
C ASP A 42 -19.07 11.19 -0.10
N LEU A 43 -20.06 10.90 0.76
CA LEU A 43 -19.81 10.65 2.18
C LEU A 43 -18.92 9.43 2.41
N ASP A 44 -19.11 8.35 1.64
CA ASP A 44 -18.28 7.16 1.76
C ASP A 44 -16.86 7.39 1.22
N ALA A 45 -16.72 8.08 0.08
CA ALA A 45 -15.43 8.49 -0.44
C ALA A 45 -14.67 9.37 0.58
N ARG A 46 -15.38 10.32 1.22
CA ARG A 46 -14.83 11.15 2.29
C ARG A 46 -14.38 10.35 3.49
N ARG A 47 -15.20 9.40 3.94
CA ARG A 47 -14.85 8.49 5.05
C ARG A 47 -13.57 7.70 4.74
N ILE A 48 -13.45 7.13 3.55
CA ILE A 48 -12.26 6.35 3.15
C ILE A 48 -11.03 7.25 3.08
N CYS A 49 -11.13 8.39 2.39
CA CYS A 49 -10.03 9.34 2.21
C CYS A 49 -9.53 9.89 3.56
N GLN A 50 -10.44 10.33 4.43
CA GLN A 50 -10.11 10.79 5.79
C GLN A 50 -9.54 9.68 6.67
N SER A 51 -10.07 8.45 6.56
CA SER A 51 -9.54 7.32 7.31
C SER A 51 -8.09 7.01 6.92
N LEU A 52 -7.74 7.08 5.63
CA LEU A 52 -6.36 6.87 5.19
C LEU A 52 -5.44 7.98 5.69
N ALA A 53 -5.81 9.24 5.47
CA ALA A 53 -5.04 10.39 5.95
C ALA A 53 -4.81 10.35 7.47
N TYR A 54 -5.85 10.01 8.24
CA TYR A 54 -5.75 9.86 9.68
C TYR A 54 -4.73 8.79 10.09
N ASN A 55 -4.69 7.64 9.42
CA ASN A 55 -3.72 6.59 9.75
C ASN A 55 -2.29 7.01 9.38
N ILE A 56 -2.09 7.70 8.25
CA ILE A 56 -0.80 8.26 7.87
C ILE A 56 -0.31 9.25 8.94
N ASP A 57 -1.15 10.21 9.32
CA ASP A 57 -0.80 11.22 10.32
C ASP A 57 -0.57 10.62 11.70
N THR A 58 -1.34 9.60 12.06
CA THR A 58 -1.13 8.89 13.32
C THR A 58 0.24 8.21 13.33
N VAL A 59 0.61 7.51 12.25
CA VAL A 59 1.93 6.86 12.14
C VAL A 59 3.06 7.88 12.14
N ALA A 60 2.85 9.03 11.52
CA ALA A 60 3.81 10.14 11.57
C ALA A 60 4.00 10.67 13.00
N GLN A 61 2.92 10.83 13.77
CA GLN A 61 2.95 11.34 15.14
C GLN A 61 3.60 10.37 16.15
N GLN A 62 3.45 9.06 15.97
CA GLN A 62 4.02 8.07 16.91
C GLN A 62 5.56 7.96 16.79
N GLY A 63 6.12 8.29 15.64
CA GLY A 63 7.56 8.25 15.40
C GLY A 63 8.06 6.91 14.85
N SER A 64 9.38 6.78 14.78
CA SER A 64 10.07 5.71 14.04
C SER A 64 9.76 4.31 14.57
N ASN A 65 9.74 3.33 13.67
CA ASN A 65 9.41 1.92 13.92
C ASN A 65 7.94 1.67 14.30
N TYR A 66 7.09 2.69 14.38
CA TYR A 66 5.66 2.50 14.52
C TYR A 66 5.02 2.16 13.17
N TYR A 67 4.10 1.21 13.17
CA TYR A 67 3.34 0.83 11.98
C TYR A 67 1.88 0.55 12.31
N ARG A 68 1.03 0.61 11.28
CA ARG A 68 -0.37 0.19 11.32
C ARG A 68 -0.75 -0.58 10.08
N HIS A 69 -1.61 -1.56 10.28
CA HIS A 69 -2.28 -2.25 9.19
C HIS A 69 -3.63 -1.62 8.92
N ILE A 70 -3.94 -1.43 7.64
CA ILE A 70 -5.24 -0.93 7.20
C ILE A 70 -5.80 -1.79 6.06
N ARG A 71 -7.10 -1.64 5.83
CA ARG A 71 -7.82 -2.26 4.72
C ARG A 71 -8.69 -1.22 4.05
N ILE A 72 -8.73 -1.26 2.73
CA ILE A 72 -9.42 -0.26 1.92
C ILE A 72 -10.54 -0.96 1.14
N PRO A 73 -11.81 -0.54 1.23
CA PRO A 73 -12.91 -1.18 0.52
C PRO A 73 -12.68 -1.21 -1.00
N ARG A 74 -13.10 -2.29 -1.68
CA ARG A 74 -12.93 -2.39 -3.14
C ARG A 74 -13.79 -1.39 -3.92
N TYR A 75 -14.98 -1.11 -3.40
CA TYR A 75 -15.98 -0.24 -4.01
C TYR A 75 -16.48 0.78 -3.00
N LEU A 76 -16.96 1.91 -3.50
CA LEU A 76 -17.84 2.79 -2.75
C LEU A 76 -19.22 2.15 -2.59
N ILE A 77 -20.03 2.69 -1.68
CA ILE A 77 -21.47 2.37 -1.60
C ILE A 77 -22.10 2.38 -2.99
N GLY A 78 -22.87 1.33 -3.30
CA GLY A 78 -23.49 1.13 -4.62
C GLY A 78 -22.63 0.38 -5.62
N MET A 79 -21.55 -0.28 -5.18
CA MET A 79 -20.61 -1.03 -6.03
C MET A 79 -19.88 -0.16 -7.07
N HIS A 80 -19.72 1.12 -6.77
CA HIS A 80 -19.02 2.04 -7.65
C HIS A 80 -17.51 1.93 -7.50
N GLU A 81 -16.82 1.81 -8.62
CA GLU A 81 -15.36 1.86 -8.65
C GLU A 81 -14.85 3.29 -8.40
N TYR A 82 -13.67 3.34 -7.79
CA TYR A 82 -12.97 4.57 -7.51
C TYR A 82 -11.45 4.33 -7.62
N ASN A 83 -10.73 5.39 -7.94
CA ASN A 83 -9.28 5.42 -7.91
C ASN A 83 -8.85 6.12 -6.62
N LEU A 84 -7.87 5.53 -5.94
CA LEU A 84 -7.26 6.07 -4.74
C LEU A 84 -5.78 6.27 -5.03
N SER A 85 -5.31 7.49 -4.80
CA SER A 85 -3.91 7.87 -4.97
C SER A 85 -3.41 8.58 -3.71
N VAL A 86 -2.13 8.39 -3.42
CA VAL A 86 -1.42 9.14 -2.38
C VAL A 86 -0.17 9.71 -3.04
N TYR A 87 0.01 11.01 -2.95
CA TYR A 87 1.16 11.70 -3.55
C TYR A 87 1.53 12.92 -2.72
N GLY A 88 2.82 13.05 -2.41
CA GLY A 88 3.31 14.10 -1.53
C GLY A 88 2.55 14.08 -0.21
N ASN A 89 1.87 15.20 0.08
CA ASN A 89 1.08 15.44 1.28
C ASN A 89 -0.44 15.31 1.06
N TYR A 90 -0.88 14.55 0.06
CA TYR A 90 -2.29 14.39 -0.27
C TYR A 90 -2.72 12.93 -0.41
N VAL A 91 -3.92 12.66 0.08
CA VAL A 91 -4.73 11.49 -0.30
C VAL A 91 -5.83 11.99 -1.22
N GLU A 92 -6.03 11.33 -2.36
CA GLU A 92 -7.06 11.67 -3.32
C GLU A 92 -7.89 10.45 -3.70
N ILE A 93 -9.21 10.64 -3.73
CA ILE A 93 -10.16 9.67 -4.28
C ILE A 93 -10.88 10.29 -5.46
N MET A 94 -10.84 9.62 -6.61
CA MET A 94 -11.60 9.97 -7.80
C MET A 94 -12.60 8.87 -8.14
N TRP A 95 -13.83 9.23 -8.48
CA TRP A 95 -14.85 8.26 -8.89
C TRP A 95 -15.78 8.86 -9.95
N ARG A 96 -16.56 7.99 -10.60
CA ARG A 96 -17.59 8.41 -11.56
C ARG A 96 -18.97 8.34 -10.94
N GLY A 97 -19.79 9.37 -11.19
CA GLY A 97 -21.20 9.36 -10.79
C GLY A 97 -22.00 8.25 -11.46
N THR A 98 -23.24 8.05 -10.98
CA THR A 98 -24.15 6.99 -11.46
C THR A 98 -24.43 7.06 -12.96
N HIS A 99 -24.35 8.24 -13.57
CA HIS A 99 -24.56 8.44 -15.01
C HIS A 99 -23.26 8.42 -15.83
N GLY A 100 -22.10 8.16 -15.22
CA GLY A 100 -20.81 8.00 -15.90
C GLY A 100 -20.19 9.28 -16.51
N TYR A 101 -20.97 10.34 -16.71
CA TYR A 101 -20.52 11.59 -17.36
C TYR A 101 -19.73 12.55 -16.46
N ARG A 102 -19.90 12.45 -15.12
CA ARG A 102 -19.23 13.34 -14.16
C ARG A 102 -18.21 12.56 -13.36
N ALA A 103 -16.97 13.03 -13.42
CA ALA A 103 -15.92 12.63 -12.51
C ALA A 103 -15.98 13.52 -11.27
N TYR A 104 -15.99 12.90 -10.10
CA TYR A 104 -15.90 13.55 -8.82
C TYR A 104 -14.53 13.24 -8.23
N GLY A 105 -13.99 14.19 -7.47
CA GLY A 105 -12.68 14.08 -6.83
C GLY A 105 -12.73 14.68 -5.44
N LEU A 106 -12.12 14.00 -4.49
CA LEU A 106 -11.94 14.50 -3.14
C LEU A 106 -10.48 14.35 -2.75
N GLN A 107 -9.92 15.41 -2.19
CA GLN A 107 -8.56 15.44 -1.69
C GLN A 107 -8.53 15.81 -0.21
N VAL A 108 -7.65 15.14 0.55
CA VAL A 108 -7.39 15.42 1.97
C VAL A 108 -5.88 15.57 2.17
N ILE A 109 -5.48 16.58 2.93
CA ILE A 109 -4.07 16.84 3.28
C ILE A 109 -3.63 15.85 4.36
N THR A 110 -2.40 15.39 4.27
CA THR A 110 -1.78 14.41 5.17
C THR A 110 -0.26 14.67 5.26
N ASN A 111 0.46 13.96 6.12
CA ASN A 111 1.93 13.95 6.09
C ASN A 111 2.51 13.42 4.78
N ASN A 112 3.72 13.89 4.44
CA ASN A 112 4.40 13.48 3.22
C ASN A 112 4.67 11.97 3.22
N THR A 113 4.15 11.27 2.23
CA THR A 113 4.10 9.80 2.21
C THR A 113 4.57 9.25 0.88
N ARG A 114 5.35 8.17 0.94
CA ARG A 114 5.76 7.39 -0.24
C ARG A 114 4.98 6.08 -0.30
N VAL A 115 4.58 5.70 -1.49
CA VAL A 115 3.82 4.47 -1.72
C VAL A 115 4.68 3.50 -2.53
N TYR A 116 4.87 2.31 -2.00
CA TYR A 116 5.68 1.24 -2.56
C TYR A 116 4.84 0.06 -3.08
N CYS A 117 3.53 0.25 -3.15
CA CYS A 117 2.64 -0.65 -3.86
C CYS A 117 2.73 -0.42 -5.38
N SER A 118 3.41 -1.31 -6.10
CA SER A 118 3.48 -1.25 -7.57
C SER A 118 2.88 -2.49 -8.24
N ASN A 119 2.25 -2.28 -9.39
CA ASN A 119 1.89 -3.33 -10.33
C ASN A 119 2.14 -2.80 -11.75
N ASN A 120 2.97 -3.49 -12.54
CA ASN A 120 3.33 -3.10 -13.91
C ASN A 120 3.80 -1.62 -14.03
N ASN A 121 4.72 -1.18 -13.16
CA ASN A 121 5.25 0.18 -13.10
C ASN A 121 4.23 1.28 -12.77
N HIS A 122 3.02 0.92 -12.32
CA HIS A 122 2.05 1.89 -11.79
C HIS A 122 1.94 1.74 -10.28
N THR A 123 2.08 2.86 -9.56
CA THR A 123 1.85 2.93 -8.12
C THR A 123 0.35 2.82 -7.87
N ILE A 124 -0.10 1.72 -7.29
CA ILE A 124 -1.52 1.42 -7.06
C ILE A 124 -1.70 1.08 -5.60
N ILE A 125 -2.60 1.78 -4.92
CA ILE A 125 -3.05 1.34 -3.60
C ILE A 125 -3.97 0.13 -3.77
N GLU A 126 -3.57 -1.03 -3.23
CA GLU A 126 -4.39 -2.23 -3.26
C GLU A 126 -5.71 -2.02 -2.49
N LYS A 127 -6.82 -2.42 -3.11
CA LYS A 127 -8.17 -2.30 -2.56
C LYS A 127 -8.80 -3.68 -2.43
N GLY A 128 -9.55 -3.88 -1.37
CA GLY A 128 -10.13 -5.16 -0.98
C GLY A 128 -10.10 -5.31 0.53
N LEU A 129 -11.13 -5.92 1.11
CA LEU A 129 -11.11 -6.26 2.54
C LEU A 129 -10.28 -7.52 2.82
N ASP A 130 -9.96 -8.26 1.77
CA ASP A 130 -9.02 -9.37 1.71
C ASP A 130 -7.56 -8.92 1.61
N LYS A 131 -7.31 -7.65 1.25
CA LYS A 131 -5.97 -7.07 1.11
C LYS A 131 -5.61 -6.22 2.30
N ARG A 132 -4.35 -6.32 2.72
CA ARG A 132 -3.79 -5.54 3.82
C ARG A 132 -2.71 -4.60 3.30
N LEU A 133 -2.76 -3.36 3.74
CA LEU A 133 -1.69 -2.40 3.56
C LEU A 133 -1.02 -2.16 4.90
N GLN A 134 0.27 -1.89 4.88
CA GLN A 134 1.02 -1.46 6.05
C GLN A 134 1.43 -0.01 5.83
N ILE A 135 1.19 0.82 6.84
CA ILE A 135 1.69 2.19 6.91
C ILE A 135 2.72 2.20 8.03
N PHE A 136 3.96 2.55 7.75
CA PHE A 136 5.02 2.56 8.76
C PHE A 136 5.90 3.79 8.65
N ASN A 137 6.55 4.10 9.78
CA ASN A 137 7.48 5.21 9.90
C ASN A 137 8.91 4.69 9.93
N ASP A 138 9.63 4.85 8.83
CA ASP A 138 11.06 4.54 8.74
C ASP A 138 11.88 5.81 8.96
N ASN A 139 12.42 5.97 10.17
CA ASN A 139 13.28 7.09 10.55
C ASN A 139 12.72 8.48 10.17
N GLY A 140 11.41 8.67 10.30
CA GLY A 140 10.71 9.92 9.99
C GLY A 140 10.07 9.97 8.60
N THR A 141 10.35 9.00 7.73
CA THR A 141 9.70 8.87 6.42
C THR A 141 8.49 7.96 6.52
N ILE A 142 7.32 8.42 6.04
CA ILE A 142 6.10 7.62 6.07
C ILE A 142 5.97 6.83 4.78
N LEU A 143 5.83 5.52 4.93
CA LEU A 143 5.82 4.56 3.84
C LEU A 143 4.50 3.77 3.86
N ILE A 144 3.93 3.54 2.68
CA ILE A 144 2.80 2.62 2.49
C ILE A 144 3.29 1.45 1.64
N THR A 145 3.21 0.25 2.20
CA THR A 145 3.58 -1.01 1.57
C THR A 145 2.38 -1.92 1.41
N CYS A 146 2.52 -2.88 0.51
CA CYS A 146 1.46 -3.80 0.12
C CYS A 146 1.59 -5.15 0.84
N GLU A 147 0.62 -6.03 0.62
CA GLU A 147 0.60 -7.37 1.22
C GLU A 147 1.66 -8.27 0.60
N ARG A 148 2.94 -8.00 0.92
CA ARG A 148 4.15 -8.66 0.42
C ARG A 148 5.19 -8.74 1.53
N PRO A 149 6.21 -9.61 1.39
CA PRO A 149 7.43 -9.53 2.19
C PRO A 149 8.16 -8.21 1.97
N ASP A 150 9.00 -7.84 2.91
CA ASP A 150 9.86 -6.66 2.85
C ASP A 150 11.09 -6.94 3.73
N LEU A 151 12.11 -7.48 3.08
CA LEU A 151 13.37 -7.91 3.64
C LEU A 151 14.29 -6.70 3.79
N ARG A 152 15.03 -6.66 4.89
CA ARG A 152 16.07 -5.65 5.08
C ARG A 152 17.12 -6.11 6.07
N VAL A 153 18.26 -5.46 5.99
CA VAL A 153 19.37 -5.68 6.91
C VAL A 153 19.18 -4.92 8.21
N ILE A 154 19.38 -5.58 9.36
CA ILE A 154 19.52 -4.89 10.65
C ILE A 154 20.95 -4.38 10.78
N ARG A 155 21.18 -3.15 10.30
CA ARG A 155 22.51 -2.53 10.12
C ARG A 155 23.47 -2.65 11.31
N GLU A 156 22.96 -2.56 12.54
CA GLU A 156 23.77 -2.58 13.76
C GLU A 156 24.30 -3.98 14.15
N THR A 157 23.79 -5.03 13.51
CA THR A 157 24.09 -6.43 13.86
C THR A 157 25.31 -7.01 13.15
N PHE A 158 25.87 -6.27 12.18
CA PHE A 158 27.05 -6.72 11.44
C PHE A 158 28.22 -7.01 12.39
N LYS A 159 28.72 -8.23 12.34
CA LYS A 159 29.82 -8.73 13.17
C LYS A 159 30.71 -9.70 12.38
N PRO A 160 32.00 -9.80 12.72
CA PRO A 160 32.75 -8.90 13.59
C PRO A 160 33.14 -7.60 12.86
N ARG A 161 33.40 -6.54 13.62
CA ARG A 161 33.96 -5.28 13.08
C ARG A 161 35.49 -5.25 13.06
N VAL A 162 36.12 -6.03 13.94
CA VAL A 162 37.57 -6.21 14.03
C VAL A 162 37.85 -7.70 14.17
N ILE A 163 38.76 -8.24 13.38
CA ILE A 163 39.14 -9.65 13.41
C ILE A 163 40.62 -9.85 13.13
N GLY A 164 41.23 -10.89 13.69
CA GLY A 164 42.56 -11.30 13.30
C GLY A 164 42.61 -11.80 11.84
N HIS A 165 43.78 -11.69 11.23
CA HIS A 165 44.05 -12.25 9.90
C HIS A 165 43.82 -13.77 9.85
N GLY A 166 43.57 -14.27 8.65
CA GLY A 166 43.30 -15.68 8.41
C GLY A 166 41.84 -15.96 8.08
N ASN A 167 41.29 -17.04 8.65
CA ASN A 167 39.95 -17.52 8.34
C ASN A 167 38.98 -17.12 9.45
N PHE A 168 37.85 -16.54 9.08
CA PHE A 168 36.84 -16.06 10.02
C PHE A 168 35.43 -16.11 9.43
N ASN A 169 34.43 -15.98 10.31
CA ASN A 169 33.04 -15.84 9.89
C ASN A 169 32.63 -14.37 10.00
N ILE A 170 31.87 -13.89 9.00
CA ILE A 170 31.13 -12.64 9.09
C ILE A 170 29.64 -12.96 9.08
N SER A 171 28.87 -12.17 9.82
CA SER A 171 27.46 -12.39 10.00
C SER A 171 26.68 -11.07 10.09
N ILE A 172 25.43 -11.10 9.65
CA ILE A 172 24.50 -9.99 9.79
C ILE A 172 23.07 -10.51 9.92
N ASP A 173 22.25 -9.81 10.70
CA ASP A 173 20.85 -10.15 10.84
C ASP A 173 20.03 -9.49 9.74
N VAL A 174 19.11 -10.27 9.19
CA VAL A 174 18.12 -9.87 8.19
C VAL A 174 16.74 -10.03 8.82
N ILE A 175 15.86 -9.06 8.61
CA ILE A 175 14.49 -9.04 9.12
C ILE A 175 13.50 -8.90 7.96
N ASN A 176 12.36 -9.56 8.06
CA ASN A 176 11.21 -9.32 7.20
C ASN A 176 10.24 -8.39 7.93
N ILE A 177 10.15 -7.12 7.53
CA ILE A 177 9.20 -6.15 8.10
C ILE A 177 7.87 -6.09 7.34
N GLY A 178 7.76 -6.84 6.25
CA GLY A 178 6.57 -6.93 5.42
C GLY A 178 5.42 -7.68 6.08
N ILE A 179 4.30 -7.76 5.37
CA ILE A 179 3.08 -8.41 5.86
C ILE A 179 3.14 -9.93 5.67
N ASN A 180 3.76 -10.40 4.59
CA ASN A 180 3.80 -11.80 4.23
C ASN A 180 5.15 -12.43 4.56
N ASP A 181 5.12 -13.74 4.78
CA ASP A 181 6.32 -14.55 4.91
C ASP A 181 7.11 -14.59 3.60
N SER A 182 8.43 -14.60 3.72
CA SER A 182 9.34 -14.77 2.59
C SER A 182 9.68 -16.24 2.39
N ALA A 183 9.78 -16.63 1.12
CA ALA A 183 10.35 -17.91 0.73
C ALA A 183 11.88 -17.89 0.90
N SER A 184 12.57 -18.84 0.26
CA SER A 184 14.02 -18.90 0.35
C SER A 184 14.68 -17.79 -0.49
N PHE A 185 15.70 -17.14 0.06
CA PHE A 185 16.48 -16.09 -0.61
C PHE A 185 17.96 -16.12 -0.22
N SER A 186 18.78 -15.39 -0.99
CA SER A 186 20.23 -15.31 -0.80
C SER A 186 20.66 -14.00 -0.16
N VAL A 187 21.64 -14.05 0.74
CA VAL A 187 22.30 -12.86 1.30
C VAL A 187 23.75 -12.89 0.86
N THR A 188 24.16 -11.89 0.10
CA THR A 188 25.48 -11.82 -0.54
C THR A 188 26.35 -10.76 0.11
N PHE A 189 27.55 -11.16 0.51
CA PHE A 189 28.62 -10.34 1.06
C PHE A 189 29.71 -10.18 -0.02
N ASN A 190 29.77 -9.01 -0.62
CA ASN A 190 30.65 -8.72 -1.75
C ASN A 190 31.72 -7.69 -1.38
N ASN A 191 32.98 -7.99 -1.67
CA ASN A 191 34.08 -7.06 -1.64
C ASN A 191 35.09 -7.40 -2.76
N SER A 192 35.64 -6.38 -3.42
CA SER A 192 36.56 -6.58 -4.55
C SER A 192 37.90 -7.24 -4.18
N ILE A 193 38.27 -7.26 -2.91
CA ILE A 193 39.55 -7.82 -2.41
C ILE A 193 39.32 -9.12 -1.66
N ILE A 194 38.36 -9.14 -0.72
CA ILE A 194 38.04 -10.32 0.09
C ILE A 194 37.29 -11.38 -0.72
N GLY A 195 36.54 -10.97 -1.75
CA GLY A 195 35.76 -11.85 -2.61
C GLY A 195 34.26 -11.74 -2.38
N ASN A 196 33.53 -12.68 -2.99
CA ASN A 196 32.08 -12.73 -2.96
C ASN A 196 31.61 -14.02 -2.27
N TYR A 197 30.78 -13.87 -1.24
CA TYR A 197 30.28 -14.98 -0.44
C TYR A 197 28.77 -14.85 -0.27
N SER A 198 28.05 -15.97 -0.29
CA SER A 198 26.59 -15.95 -0.11
C SER A 198 26.16 -16.94 0.95
N ALA A 199 25.19 -16.54 1.76
CA ALA A 199 24.44 -17.40 2.66
C ALA A 199 23.01 -17.57 2.14
N ARG A 200 22.41 -18.73 2.40
CA ARG A 200 21.01 -19.00 2.07
C ARG A 200 20.16 -18.94 3.33
N ILE A 201 18.99 -18.31 3.23
CA ILE A 201 17.93 -18.37 4.22
C ILE A 201 16.77 -19.12 3.57
N ASP A 202 16.27 -20.19 4.20
CA ASP A 202 15.24 -21.06 3.60
C ASP A 202 13.84 -20.43 3.63
N SER A 203 13.57 -19.61 4.64
CA SER A 203 12.36 -18.81 4.78
C SER A 203 12.57 -17.75 5.84
N LEU A 204 11.74 -16.70 5.83
CA LEU A 204 11.71 -15.70 6.90
C LEU A 204 10.27 -15.22 7.14
N GLU A 205 9.69 -15.57 8.28
CA GLU A 205 8.31 -15.21 8.61
C GLU A 205 8.17 -13.69 8.78
N ALA A 206 6.96 -13.16 8.58
CA ALA A 206 6.68 -11.74 8.80
C ALA A 206 6.99 -11.32 10.25
N GLY A 207 7.86 -10.32 10.42
CA GLY A 207 8.37 -9.85 11.70
C GLY A 207 9.53 -10.67 12.28
N GLU A 208 9.94 -11.76 11.64
CA GLU A 208 11.07 -12.60 12.06
C GLU A 208 12.40 -12.00 11.57
N SER A 209 13.47 -12.24 12.35
CA SER A 209 14.84 -11.98 11.94
C SER A 209 15.70 -13.23 12.01
N LYS A 210 16.58 -13.44 11.01
CA LYS A 210 17.57 -14.53 10.97
C LYS A 210 18.97 -14.00 10.67
N THR A 211 19.98 -14.67 11.21
CA THR A 211 21.39 -14.34 10.99
C THR A 211 21.90 -15.03 9.73
N ALA A 212 22.34 -14.25 8.73
CA ALA A 212 23.10 -14.76 7.60
C ALA A 212 24.59 -14.80 7.97
N THR A 213 25.25 -15.94 7.82
CA THR A 213 26.67 -16.13 8.16
C THR A 213 27.43 -16.74 6.99
N VAL A 214 28.60 -16.19 6.67
CA VAL A 214 29.51 -16.75 5.65
C VAL A 214 30.91 -16.94 6.22
N HIS A 215 31.60 -17.96 5.73
CA HIS A 215 32.99 -18.24 6.05
C HIS A 215 33.92 -17.58 5.03
N VAL A 216 34.83 -16.75 5.53
CA VAL A 216 35.82 -16.00 4.76
C VAL A 216 37.20 -16.55 5.07
N ALA A 217 38.04 -16.75 4.06
CA ALA A 217 39.34 -17.38 4.21
C ALA A 217 40.46 -16.55 3.59
N GLY A 218 41.63 -16.54 4.24
CA GLY A 218 42.88 -16.03 3.66
C GLY A 218 42.95 -14.52 3.48
N VAL A 219 42.32 -13.73 4.35
CA VAL A 219 42.32 -12.26 4.23
C VAL A 219 43.56 -11.67 4.90
N SER A 220 44.27 -10.80 4.17
CA SER A 220 45.40 -10.03 4.68
C SER A 220 44.94 -8.90 5.61
N PRO A 221 45.80 -8.40 6.51
CA PRO A 221 45.46 -7.23 7.32
C PRO A 221 45.08 -6.02 6.46
N GLY A 222 44.05 -5.29 6.88
CA GLY A 222 43.52 -4.15 6.15
C GLY A 222 42.10 -3.76 6.55
N ASN A 223 41.65 -2.61 6.05
CA ASN A 223 40.28 -2.13 6.22
C ASN A 223 39.48 -2.38 4.95
N TYR A 224 38.32 -3.03 5.10
CA TYR A 224 37.49 -3.46 3.99
C TYR A 224 36.05 -3.00 4.16
N THR A 225 35.45 -2.54 3.07
CA THR A 225 34.01 -2.24 3.00
C THR A 225 33.29 -3.39 2.32
N ILE A 226 32.45 -4.11 3.06
CA ILE A 226 31.65 -5.21 2.57
C ILE A 226 30.29 -4.68 2.12
N SER A 227 29.96 -4.88 0.84
CA SER A 227 28.63 -4.63 0.29
C SER A 227 27.75 -5.84 0.55
N ILE A 228 26.73 -5.67 1.37
CA ILE A 228 25.78 -6.70 1.77
C ILE A 228 24.48 -6.45 1.00
N VAL A 229 24.02 -7.48 0.29
CA VAL A 229 22.79 -7.43 -0.51
C VAL A 229 21.90 -8.58 -0.09
N VAL A 230 20.76 -8.25 0.50
CA VAL A 230 19.68 -9.20 0.78
C VAL A 230 18.90 -9.44 -0.50
N ASP A 231 18.46 -10.69 -0.68
CA ASP A 231 17.86 -11.18 -1.92
C ASP A 231 18.62 -10.74 -3.20
N SER A 232 19.92 -11.00 -3.21
CA SER A 232 20.80 -10.52 -4.29
C SER A 232 20.47 -11.04 -5.69
N LEU A 233 19.60 -12.06 -5.78
CA LEU A 233 19.12 -12.66 -7.01
C LEU A 233 17.68 -12.21 -7.36
N ASN A 234 17.08 -11.33 -6.56
CA ASN A 234 15.72 -10.79 -6.74
C ASN A 234 14.68 -11.92 -6.89
N GLU A 235 14.78 -12.93 -6.01
CA GLU A 235 13.93 -14.12 -5.98
C GLU A 235 12.59 -13.86 -5.28
N ILE A 236 12.59 -12.91 -4.34
CA ILE A 236 11.43 -12.49 -3.57
C ILE A 236 10.91 -11.20 -4.21
N TYR A 237 9.60 -11.12 -4.37
CA TYR A 237 8.96 -9.90 -4.84
C TYR A 237 8.46 -9.12 -3.64
N GLU A 238 9.17 -8.05 -3.33
CA GLU A 238 9.00 -7.30 -2.09
C GLU A 238 8.10 -6.08 -2.29
N SER A 239 7.85 -5.35 -1.19
CA SER A 239 7.27 -4.02 -1.31
C SER A 239 8.34 -2.99 -1.70
N ILE A 240 9.51 -3.05 -1.05
CA ILE A 240 10.61 -2.12 -1.27
C ILE A 240 11.87 -2.94 -1.63
N GLU A 241 12.32 -2.83 -2.88
CA GLU A 241 13.53 -3.56 -3.33
C GLU A 241 14.82 -2.78 -3.02
N GLU A 242 14.69 -1.50 -2.68
CA GLU A 242 15.80 -0.54 -2.62
C GLU A 242 16.48 -0.50 -1.25
N ASP A 243 15.86 -1.05 -0.19
CA ASP A 243 16.42 -1.09 1.17
C ASP A 243 17.10 -2.41 1.53
N ASN A 244 17.23 -3.31 0.54
CA ASN A 244 17.98 -4.56 0.61
C ASN A 244 19.51 -4.41 0.61
N HIS A 245 20.03 -3.18 0.53
CA HIS A 245 21.47 -2.90 0.43
C HIS A 245 22.05 -2.25 1.70
N TYR A 246 23.19 -2.76 2.16
CA TYR A 246 23.94 -2.18 3.26
C TYR A 246 25.45 -2.32 3.07
N ASN A 247 26.20 -1.24 3.33
CA ASN A 247 27.67 -1.27 3.37
C ASN A 247 28.15 -1.30 4.81
N ALA A 248 28.93 -2.33 5.15
CA ALA A 248 29.56 -2.49 6.46
C ALA A 248 31.09 -2.41 6.34
N THR A 249 31.77 -1.98 7.40
CA THR A 249 33.24 -1.94 7.45
C THR A 249 33.77 -2.99 8.40
N ILE A 250 34.84 -3.67 8.00
CA ILE A 250 35.60 -4.62 8.82
C ILE A 250 37.09 -4.30 8.78
N GLU A 251 37.73 -4.34 9.94
CA GLU A 251 39.17 -4.21 10.12
C GLU A 251 39.78 -5.60 10.37
N VAL A 252 40.79 -5.97 9.59
CA VAL A 252 41.56 -7.21 9.74
C VAL A 252 42.95 -6.86 10.27
N ILE A 253 43.35 -7.45 11.40
CA ILE A 253 44.62 -7.18 12.10
C ILE A 253 45.59 -8.37 12.14
#